data_AF-D8LQ63-F1
#
_entry.id   AF-D8LQ63-F1
#
_cell.length_a   1.000
_cell.length_b   1.000
_cell.length_c   1.000
_cell.angle_alpha   90.00
_cell.angle_beta   90.00
_cell.angle_gamma   90.00
#
_symmetry.space_group_name_H-M   'P 1'
#
loop_
_entity.id
_entity.type
_entity.pdbx_description
1 polymer ?
#
loop_
_entity_poly.entity_id
_entity_poly.type
_entity_poly.pdbx_seq_one_letter_code
_entity_poly.pdbx_strand_id
1 'polypeptide(L)'
;MPFSPPIHRRFEQPEPMDELRSLAISLEEEDRADLGGYIAVVLQKLANMNELFLGERGRKKSVFHSATMPSVAVAEFVERVANNIVCPNLCLMLTLVYMDRLALPSSELHLYVTPLTAHRLFTASLIIAIKFIAEKPPSVFNDM
;
A
#
# COMPACT_ATOMS: atom_id res chain seq x y z
N MET A 1 12.30 51.99 -19.91
CA MET A 1 12.50 51.42 -18.57
C MET A 1 12.63 49.92 -18.72
N PRO A 2 13.69 49.26 -18.22
CA PRO A 2 13.77 47.81 -18.30
C PRO A 2 12.80 47.21 -17.28
N PHE A 3 11.89 46.37 -17.75
CA PHE A 3 11.05 45.54 -16.89
C PHE A 3 11.97 44.57 -16.13
N SER A 4 12.02 44.69 -14.81
CA SER A 4 12.58 43.62 -13.98
C SER A 4 11.55 42.50 -13.91
N PRO A 5 11.91 41.25 -14.22
CA PRO A 5 10.99 40.13 -14.07
C PRO A 5 10.63 39.96 -12.59
N PRO A 6 9.42 39.47 -12.27
CA PRO A 6 9.03 39.23 -10.89
C PRO A 6 9.99 38.20 -10.28
N ILE A 7 10.49 38.49 -9.08
CA ILE A 7 11.20 37.54 -8.25
C ILE A 7 10.20 36.44 -7.92
N HIS A 8 10.15 35.39 -8.75
CA HIS A 8 9.58 34.13 -8.35
C HIS A 8 10.39 33.69 -7.14
N ARG A 9 9.85 33.92 -5.95
CA ARG A 9 10.25 33.20 -4.75
C ARG A 9 10.00 31.74 -5.09
N ARG A 10 11.04 31.06 -5.58
CA ARG A 10 11.12 29.61 -5.60
C ARG A 10 11.06 29.25 -4.12
N PHE A 11 9.84 29.04 -3.62
CA PHE A 11 9.70 28.18 -2.46
C PHE A 11 10.32 26.88 -2.95
N GLU A 12 11.53 26.59 -2.52
CA GLU A 12 12.08 25.25 -2.52
C GLU A 12 11.13 24.45 -1.64
N GLN A 13 9.98 24.06 -2.20
CA GLN A 13 9.23 22.94 -1.65
C GLN A 13 10.22 21.78 -1.73
N PRO A 14 10.54 21.11 -0.61
CA PRO A 14 11.39 19.94 -0.65
C PRO A 14 10.83 19.01 -1.73
N GLU A 15 11.72 18.45 -2.54
CA GLU A 15 11.29 17.52 -3.58
C GLU A 15 10.46 16.41 -2.91
N PRO A 16 9.37 15.92 -3.50
CA PRO A 16 8.46 14.97 -2.86
C PRO A 16 9.15 13.73 -2.26
N MET A 17 10.33 13.39 -2.78
CA MET A 17 11.16 12.28 -2.32
C MET A 17 11.91 12.57 -1.01
N ASP A 18 12.22 13.82 -0.69
CA ASP A 18 12.91 14.17 0.55
C ASP A 18 11.97 14.06 1.76
N GLU A 19 10.68 14.41 1.58
CA GLU A 19 9.65 14.15 2.58
C GLU A 19 9.41 12.65 2.79
N LEU A 20 9.41 11.85 1.71
CA LEU A 20 9.30 10.40 1.84
C LEU A 20 10.52 9.78 2.51
N ARG A 21 11.71 10.32 2.29
CA ARG A 21 12.95 9.87 2.96
C ARG A 21 12.92 10.16 4.46
N SER A 22 12.43 11.33 4.88
CA SER A 22 12.30 11.65 6.30
C SER A 22 11.26 10.76 7.00
N LEU A 23 10.12 10.50 6.34
CA LEU A 23 9.13 9.54 6.81
C LEU A 23 9.68 8.11 6.88
N ALA A 24 10.48 7.69 5.88
CA ALA A 24 11.12 6.38 5.90
C ALA A 24 11.99 6.21 7.15
N ILE A 25 12.84 7.20 7.46
CA ILE A 25 13.70 7.16 8.65
C ILE A 25 12.87 6.97 9.92
N SER A 26 11.80 7.74 10.10
CA SER A 26 10.94 7.61 11.29
C SER A 26 10.24 6.24 11.38
N LEU A 27 9.91 5.62 10.24
CA LEU A 27 9.23 4.34 10.20
C LEU A 27 10.18 3.16 10.40
N GLU A 28 11.46 3.32 10.10
CA GLU A 28 12.48 2.29 10.37
C GLU A 28 12.84 2.19 11.87
N GLU A 29 12.51 3.19 12.67
CA GLU A 29 12.64 3.10 14.14
C GLU A 29 11.60 2.14 14.76
N GLU A 30 10.50 1.87 14.05
CA GLU A 30 9.42 0.99 14.50
C GLU A 30 9.77 -0.50 14.29
N ASP A 31 9.39 -1.36 15.24
CA ASP A 31 9.57 -2.80 15.09
C ASP A 31 8.71 -3.33 13.93
N ARG A 32 9.37 -4.02 13.00
CA ARG A 32 8.74 -4.52 11.78
C ARG A 32 7.63 -5.54 12.06
N ALA A 33 7.81 -6.40 13.06
CA ALA A 33 6.84 -7.41 13.41
C ALA A 33 5.59 -6.76 14.01
N ASP A 34 5.77 -5.76 14.86
CA ASP A 34 4.66 -4.97 15.41
C ASP A 34 3.90 -4.24 14.29
N LEU A 35 4.62 -3.55 13.40
CA LEU A 35 4.03 -2.89 12.24
C LEU A 35 3.25 -3.87 11.36
N GLY A 36 3.83 -5.02 11.04
CA GLY A 36 3.17 -6.08 10.28
C GLY A 36 1.90 -6.58 10.98
N GLY A 37 1.96 -6.78 12.29
CA GLY A 37 0.83 -7.17 13.13
C GLY A 37 -0.31 -6.14 13.14
N TYR A 38 0.01 -4.85 13.28
CA TYR A 38 -1.00 -3.79 13.23
C TYR A 38 -1.72 -3.75 11.87
N ILE A 39 -0.96 -3.80 10.77
CA ILE A 39 -1.50 -3.82 9.41
C ILE A 39 -2.39 -5.05 9.21
N ALA A 40 -1.95 -6.23 9.67
CA ALA A 40 -2.69 -7.48 9.60
C ALA A 40 -4.05 -7.38 10.31
N VAL A 41 -4.07 -6.88 11.54
CA VAL A 41 -5.30 -6.71 12.32
C VAL A 41 -6.26 -5.72 11.65
N VAL A 42 -5.75 -4.57 11.18
CA VAL A 42 -6.55 -3.54 10.52
C VAL A 42 -7.20 -4.09 9.24
N LEU A 43 -6.41 -4.73 8.38
CA LEU A 43 -6.91 -5.26 7.11
C LEU A 43 -7.90 -6.41 7.31
N GLN A 44 -7.68 -7.28 8.31
CA GLN A 44 -8.63 -8.35 8.63
C GLN A 44 -9.96 -7.79 9.11
N LYS A 45 -9.94 -6.80 10.01
CA LYS A 45 -11.16 -6.14 10.50
C LYS A 45 -11.89 -5.45 9.35
N LEU A 46 -11.17 -4.70 8.51
CA LEU A 46 -11.74 -4.01 7.36
C LEU A 46 -12.39 -5.00 6.37
N ALA A 47 -11.70 -6.09 6.05
CA ALA A 47 -12.21 -7.13 5.17
C ALA A 47 -13.52 -7.73 5.68
N ASN A 48 -13.58 -8.07 6.97
CA ASN A 48 -14.78 -8.65 7.59
C ASN A 48 -15.93 -7.65 7.63
N MET A 49 -15.67 -6.39 8.00
CA MET A 49 -16.70 -5.35 8.00
C MET A 49 -17.26 -5.13 6.59
N ASN A 50 -16.40 -4.99 5.59
CA ASN A 50 -16.83 -4.78 4.22
C ASN A 50 -17.61 -5.96 3.65
N GLU A 51 -17.25 -7.20 4.00
CA GLU A 51 -18.05 -8.37 3.61
C GLU A 51 -19.48 -8.31 4.17
N LEU A 52 -19.63 -7.90 5.44
CA LEU A 52 -20.93 -7.74 6.08
C LEU A 52 -21.74 -6.57 5.48
N PHE A 53 -21.12 -5.41 5.25
CA PHE A 53 -21.82 -4.20 4.80
C PHE A 53 -22.13 -4.19 3.30
N LEU A 54 -21.28 -4.78 2.45
CA LEU A 54 -21.42 -4.68 1.00
C LEU A 54 -22.30 -5.78 0.41
N GLY A 55 -22.46 -6.91 1.08
CA GLY A 55 -23.23 -8.05 0.59
C GLY A 55 -22.86 -8.41 -0.86
N GLU A 56 -23.85 -8.38 -1.76
CA GLU A 56 -23.63 -8.68 -3.18
C GLU A 56 -22.74 -7.66 -3.91
N ARG A 57 -22.69 -6.40 -3.47
CA ARG A 57 -21.80 -5.37 -4.08
C ARG A 57 -20.33 -5.69 -3.85
N GLY A 58 -20.01 -6.33 -2.72
CA GLY A 58 -18.67 -6.82 -2.40
C GLY A 58 -18.21 -7.98 -3.30
N ARG A 59 -19.14 -8.58 -4.06
CA ARG A 59 -18.87 -9.61 -5.06
C ARG A 59 -18.65 -9.04 -6.47
N LYS A 60 -18.70 -7.72 -6.67
CA LYS A 60 -18.34 -7.11 -7.95
C LYS A 60 -16.91 -7.53 -8.30
N LYS A 61 -16.80 -8.34 -9.36
CA LYS A 61 -15.53 -8.96 -9.74
C LYS A 61 -14.56 -7.88 -10.23
N SER A 62 -13.51 -7.66 -9.46
CA SER A 62 -12.33 -6.92 -9.89
C SER A 62 -11.21 -7.88 -10.28
N VAL A 63 -10.14 -7.36 -10.89
CA VAL A 63 -8.93 -8.15 -11.19
C VAL A 63 -8.25 -8.73 -9.95
N PHE A 64 -8.56 -8.18 -8.77
CA PHE A 64 -8.05 -8.64 -7.47
C PHE A 64 -8.96 -9.69 -6.82
N HIS A 65 -10.12 -9.99 -7.40
CA HIS A 65 -11.04 -10.97 -6.84
C HIS A 65 -10.50 -12.38 -7.03
N SER A 66 -10.31 -13.11 -5.93
CA SER A 66 -9.88 -14.50 -5.95
C SER A 66 -11.02 -15.41 -6.44
N ALA A 67 -10.67 -16.45 -7.21
CA ALA A 67 -11.66 -17.40 -7.75
C ALA A 67 -12.35 -18.21 -6.65
N THR A 68 -11.62 -18.49 -5.56
CA THR A 68 -12.10 -19.18 -4.37
C THR A 68 -11.63 -18.42 -3.13
N MET A 69 -12.26 -18.70 -1.99
CA MET A 69 -11.81 -18.16 -0.71
C MET A 69 -10.41 -18.69 -0.39
N PRO A 70 -9.43 -17.81 -0.12
CA PRO A 70 -8.12 -18.24 0.35
C PRO A 70 -8.25 -19.05 1.65
N SER A 71 -7.47 -20.13 1.76
CA SER A 71 -7.48 -20.99 2.95
C SER A 71 -6.79 -20.35 4.16
N VAL A 72 -6.04 -19.27 3.92
CA VAL A 72 -5.29 -18.50 4.93
C VAL A 72 -6.07 -17.21 5.22
N ALA A 73 -6.13 -16.82 6.48
CA ALA A 73 -6.77 -15.57 6.88
C ALA A 73 -5.98 -14.36 6.38
N VAL A 74 -6.65 -13.23 6.17
CA VAL A 74 -6.00 -11.99 5.71
C VAL A 74 -4.91 -11.56 6.68
N ALA A 75 -5.16 -11.64 7.99
CA ALA A 75 -4.18 -11.28 9.02
C ALA A 75 -2.91 -12.14 8.91
N GLU A 76 -3.05 -13.47 8.93
CA GLU A 76 -1.93 -14.41 8.85
C GLU A 76 -1.13 -14.23 7.55
N PHE A 77 -1.83 -13.98 6.43
CA PHE A 77 -1.17 -13.68 5.16
C PHE A 77 -0.35 -12.39 5.22
N VAL A 78 -0.94 -11.30 5.70
CA VAL A 78 -0.29 -9.98 5.76
C VAL A 78 0.91 -9.99 6.70
N GLU A 79 0.76 -10.58 7.88
CA GLU A 79 1.84 -10.71 8.86
C GLU A 79 3.01 -11.50 8.27
N ARG A 80 2.72 -12.63 7.62
CA ARG A 80 3.75 -13.42 6.93
C ARG A 80 4.44 -12.62 5.82
N VAL A 81 3.70 -11.87 5.01
CA VAL A 81 4.31 -11.07 3.93
C VAL A 81 5.18 -9.95 4.52
N ALA A 82 4.68 -9.21 5.52
CA ALA A 82 5.41 -8.14 6.17
C ALA A 82 6.72 -8.64 6.80
N ASN A 83 6.69 -9.78 7.48
CA ASN A 83 7.84 -10.33 8.18
C ASN A 83 8.90 -10.94 7.25
N ASN A 84 8.51 -11.41 6.06
CA ASN A 84 9.43 -12.13 5.16
C ASN A 84 9.90 -11.32 3.95
N ILE A 85 9.22 -10.21 3.60
CA ILE A 85 9.65 -9.39 2.47
C ILE A 85 10.80 -8.47 2.90
N VAL A 86 11.79 -8.29 2.01
CA VAL A 86 12.91 -7.37 2.23
C VAL A 86 12.58 -6.03 1.57
N CYS A 87 12.01 -5.10 2.35
CA CYS A 87 11.75 -3.73 1.92
C CYS A 87 11.66 -2.79 3.12
N PRO A 88 11.89 -1.47 2.93
CA PRO A 88 11.70 -0.48 3.99
C PRO A 88 10.28 -0.52 4.58
N ASN A 89 10.12 -0.21 5.86
CA ASN A 89 8.83 -0.11 6.54
C ASN A 89 7.89 0.89 5.85
N LEU A 90 8.44 1.94 5.22
CA LEU A 90 7.68 2.87 4.36
C LEU A 90 6.89 2.15 3.26
N CYS A 91 7.41 1.06 2.69
CA CYS A 91 6.68 0.32 1.65
C CYS A 91 5.40 -0.32 2.21
N LEU A 92 5.43 -0.81 3.45
CA LEU A 92 4.26 -1.37 4.13
C LEU A 92 3.21 -0.29 4.40
N MET A 93 3.64 0.91 4.80
CA MET A 93 2.74 2.05 4.98
C MET A 93 2.15 2.56 3.66
N LEU A 94 2.97 2.70 2.61
CA LEU A 94 2.51 3.08 1.27
C LEU A 94 1.54 2.06 0.69
N THR A 95 1.70 0.78 1.02
CA THR A 95 0.74 -0.27 0.65
C THR A 95 -0.65 0.07 1.16
N LEU A 96 -0.77 0.44 2.44
CA LEU A 96 -2.06 0.86 3.01
C LEU A 96 -2.60 2.12 2.34
N VAL A 97 -1.75 3.12 2.07
CA VAL A 97 -2.16 4.34 1.36
C VAL A 97 -2.69 4.02 -0.04
N TYR A 98 -2.05 3.13 -0.79
CA TYR A 98 -2.53 2.72 -2.10
C TYR A 98 -3.85 1.95 -2.03
N MET A 99 -4.00 1.05 -1.06
CA MET A 99 -5.25 0.33 -0.86
C MET A 99 -6.40 1.29 -0.51
N ASP A 100 -6.16 2.25 0.38
CA ASP A 100 -7.15 3.26 0.77
C ASP A 100 -7.57 4.13 -0.43
N ARG A 101 -6.60 4.62 -1.21
CA ARG A 101 -6.88 5.40 -2.43
C ARG A 101 -7.68 4.62 -3.48
N LEU A 102 -7.44 3.32 -3.62
CA LEU A 102 -8.21 2.47 -4.52
C LEU A 102 -9.61 2.16 -4.00
N ALA A 103 -9.83 2.27 -2.69
CA ALA A 103 -11.12 2.06 -2.05
C ALA A 103 -12.02 3.30 -2.03
N LEU A 104 -11.47 4.49 -2.30
CA LEU A 104 -12.26 5.71 -2.38
C LEU A 104 -13.36 5.59 -3.46
N PRO A 105 -14.59 6.08 -3.17
CA PRO A 105 -15.69 6.07 -4.15
C PRO A 105 -15.41 6.86 -5.43
N SER A 106 -14.49 7.82 -5.36
CA SER A 106 -14.03 8.64 -6.48
C SER A 106 -12.99 7.94 -7.37
N SER A 107 -12.45 6.80 -6.94
CA SER A 107 -11.51 6.01 -7.73
C SER A 107 -12.22 5.32 -8.89
N GLU A 108 -11.62 5.31 -10.08
CA GLU A 108 -12.18 4.64 -11.26
C GLU A 108 -12.43 3.14 -11.02
N LEU A 109 -11.58 2.49 -10.22
CA LEU A 109 -11.72 1.07 -9.90
C LEU A 109 -12.72 0.81 -8.76
N HIS A 110 -12.81 1.74 -7.79
CA HIS A 110 -13.66 1.65 -6.59
C HIS A 110 -13.64 0.24 -5.97
N LEU A 111 -12.46 -0.16 -5.48
CA LEU A 111 -12.22 -1.51 -4.97
C LEU A 111 -12.63 -1.65 -3.51
N TYR A 112 -13.25 -2.77 -3.18
CA TYR A 112 -13.52 -3.11 -1.78
C TYR A 112 -12.46 -4.07 -1.26
N VAL A 113 -11.93 -3.77 -0.07
CA VAL A 113 -11.12 -4.71 0.70
C VAL A 113 -12.06 -5.73 1.33
N THR A 114 -12.05 -6.97 0.84
CA THR A 114 -12.86 -8.09 1.33
C THR A 114 -11.97 -9.34 1.43
N PRO A 115 -12.40 -10.44 2.07
CA PRO A 115 -11.56 -11.64 2.17
C PRO A 115 -11.13 -12.20 0.81
N LEU A 116 -11.95 -12.00 -0.24
CA LEU A 116 -11.66 -12.45 -1.60
C LEU A 116 -10.69 -11.54 -2.36
N THR A 117 -10.56 -10.27 -1.99
CA THR A 117 -9.71 -9.28 -2.70
C THR A 117 -8.44 -8.91 -1.95
N ALA A 118 -8.48 -8.92 -0.61
CA ALA A 118 -7.44 -8.36 0.25
C ALA A 118 -6.04 -8.92 -0.04
N HIS A 119 -5.91 -10.24 -0.22
CA HIS A 119 -4.63 -10.91 -0.48
C HIS A 119 -3.93 -10.39 -1.74
N ARG A 120 -4.65 -10.40 -2.87
CA ARG A 120 -4.13 -9.98 -4.17
C ARG A 120 -3.91 -8.47 -4.22
N LEU A 121 -4.84 -7.71 -3.64
CA LEU A 121 -4.76 -6.25 -3.57
C LEU A 121 -3.56 -5.80 -2.73
N PHE A 122 -3.37 -6.37 -1.53
CA PHE A 122 -2.24 -6.07 -0.67
C PHE A 122 -0.91 -6.37 -1.38
N THR A 123 -0.79 -7.54 -2.00
CA THR A 123 0.43 -7.92 -2.74
C THR A 123 0.73 -6.94 -3.87
N ALA A 124 -0.27 -6.58 -4.68
CA ALA A 124 -0.10 -5.66 -5.78
C ALA A 124 0.30 -4.25 -5.31
N SER A 125 -0.39 -3.73 -4.30
CA SER A 125 -0.07 -2.43 -3.68
C SER A 125 1.35 -2.41 -3.09
N LEU A 126 1.78 -3.51 -2.45
CA LEU A 126 3.12 -3.64 -1.89
C LEU A 126 4.20 -3.69 -2.96
N ILE A 127 3.98 -4.45 -4.03
CA ILE A 127 4.93 -4.49 -5.16
C ILE A 127 5.06 -3.10 -5.79
N ILE A 128 3.95 -2.37 -5.96
CA ILE A 128 3.99 -1.00 -6.48
C ILE A 128 4.79 -0.10 -5.54
N ALA A 129 4.56 -0.17 -4.22
CA ALA A 129 5.28 0.62 -3.23
C ALA A 129 6.79 0.34 -3.26
N ILE A 130 7.16 -0.94 -3.31
CA ILE A 130 8.57 -1.37 -3.42
C ILE A 130 9.18 -0.82 -4.70
N LYS A 131 8.52 -0.96 -5.86
CA LYS A 131 9.04 -0.45 -7.12
C LYS A 131 9.15 1.08 -7.16
N PHE A 132 8.29 1.77 -6.43
CA PHE A 132 8.31 3.23 -6.34
C PHE A 132 9.45 3.73 -5.45
N ILE A 133 9.71 3.06 -4.32
CA ILE A 133 10.76 3.44 -3.38
C ILE A 133 12.14 2.93 -3.80
N ALA A 134 12.22 1.78 -4.46
CA ALA A 134 13.49 1.21 -4.86
C ALA A 134 14.12 1.99 -6.02
N GLU A 135 15.23 2.69 -5.76
CA GLU A 135 16.07 3.31 -6.82
C GLU A 135 16.63 2.26 -7.81
N LYS A 136 16.61 0.97 -7.44
CA LYS A 136 16.97 -0.19 -8.28
C LYS A 136 16.04 -1.37 -7.98
N PRO A 137 15.52 -2.09 -9.00
CA PRO A 137 14.59 -3.20 -8.78
C PRO A 137 15.19 -4.27 -7.85
N PRO A 138 14.36 -4.92 -7.02
CA PRO A 138 14.84 -5.99 -6.16
C PRO A 138 15.51 -7.08 -7.01
N SER A 139 16.72 -7.48 -6.61
CA SER A 139 17.60 -8.43 -7.33
C SER A 139 17.00 -9.82 -7.57
N VAL A 140 15.82 -10.09 -7.01
CA VAL A 140 15.09 -11.36 -7.11
C VAL A 140 14.53 -11.62 -8.52
N PHE A 141 14.51 -10.61 -9.41
CA PHE A 141 14.04 -10.77 -10.80
C PHE A 141 15.15 -11.09 -11.82
N ASN A 142 16.39 -11.32 -11.38
CA ASN A 142 17.52 -11.59 -12.30
C ASN A 142 17.90 -13.08 -12.41
N ASP A 143 17.22 -13.96 -11.66
CA ASP A 143 17.50 -15.40 -11.61
C ASP A 143 16.34 -16.25 -12.17
N MET A 144 15.61 -15.74 -13.17
CA MET A 144 14.58 -16.51 -13.90
C MET A 144 14.72 -16.37 -15.40
#